data_AF-A0A0V9UQK5-F1
#
_entry.id   AF-A0A0V9UQK5-F1
#
_cell.length_a   1.000
_cell.length_b   1.000
_cell.length_c   1.000
_cell.angle_alpha   90.00
_cell.angle_beta   90.00
_cell.angle_gamma   90.00
#
_symmetry.space_group_name_H-M   'P 1'
#
loop_
_entity.id
_entity.type
_entity.pdbx_description
1 polymer ?
#
loop_
_entity_poly.entity_id
_entity_poly.type
_entity_poly.pdbx_seq_one_letter_code
_entity_poly.pdbx_strand_id
1 'polypeptide(L)'
;MTDSILELYVNDGLSDEEIDQQRASYGPLTEDVRELIQLALQTRVDADDVARAREHLAAAREILERDREDGPYGTRFNDSGRFRNWGNAAIGLRNAIAPIGDIHEDDDGRVWADIHLGPVYEGPAGHVHGGVSALLLDQILGDAARISGHPGMTGTLTIRYRKRTPLGALRVEAKLDRVEGRKAFVVGHIADPEGICVKAEGIFIAPAWMVQQRDSFTETPRPE
;
A
#
# COMPACT_ATOMS: atom_id res chain seq x y z
N MET A 1 -13.12 19.12 -12.24
CA MET A 1 -12.68 18.13 -11.24
C MET A 1 -11.41 17.38 -11.65
N THR A 2 -10.92 17.51 -12.89
CA THR A 2 -9.74 16.78 -13.39
C THR A 2 -8.39 17.37 -12.99
N ASP A 3 -8.28 18.69 -12.75
CA ASP A 3 -6.99 19.32 -12.42
C ASP A 3 -6.49 19.03 -10.99
N SER A 4 -7.40 18.82 -10.03
CA SER A 4 -7.07 18.70 -8.60
C SER A 4 -6.34 17.40 -8.22
N ILE A 5 -6.50 16.31 -8.97
CA ILE A 5 -5.81 15.04 -8.64
C ILE A 5 -4.38 15.03 -9.16
N LEU A 6 -4.10 15.74 -10.26
CA LEU A 6 -2.75 15.85 -10.81
C LEU A 6 -1.83 16.68 -9.91
N GLU A 7 -2.40 17.64 -9.17
CA GLU A 7 -1.68 18.38 -8.11
C GLU A 7 -1.16 17.46 -7.00
N LEU A 8 -1.75 16.27 -6.83
CA LEU A 8 -1.28 15.27 -5.86
C LEU A 8 -0.20 14.33 -6.42
N TYR A 9 0.20 14.49 -7.69
CA TYR A 9 1.36 13.82 -8.30
C TYR A 9 2.51 14.82 -8.36
N VAL A 10 3.36 14.81 -7.34
CA VAL A 10 4.40 15.82 -7.14
C VAL A 10 5.75 15.27 -7.58
N ASN A 11 6.37 15.95 -8.55
CA ASN A 11 7.82 15.82 -8.75
C ASN A 11 8.51 16.70 -7.70
N ASP A 12 9.18 16.09 -6.73
CA ASP A 12 9.87 16.83 -5.66
C ASP A 12 11.34 17.13 -5.94
N GLY A 13 11.85 16.71 -7.11
CA GLY A 13 13.23 17.00 -7.54
C GLY A 13 14.32 16.33 -6.71
N LEU A 14 13.97 15.42 -5.80
CA LEU A 14 14.94 14.75 -4.94
C LEU A 14 15.81 13.75 -5.72
N SER A 15 17.10 13.74 -5.45
CA SER A 15 18.00 12.68 -5.91
C SER A 15 17.65 11.33 -5.29
N ASP A 16 18.06 10.24 -5.93
CA ASP A 16 17.86 8.89 -5.39
C ASP A 16 18.55 8.70 -4.03
N GLU A 17 19.69 9.36 -3.82
CA GLU A 17 20.42 9.37 -2.55
C GLU A 17 19.61 10.07 -1.44
N GLU A 18 19.05 11.26 -1.71
CA GLU A 18 18.20 11.97 -0.73
C GLU A 18 16.95 11.15 -0.38
N ILE A 19 16.37 10.45 -1.35
CA ILE A 19 15.22 9.56 -1.10
C ILE A 19 15.63 8.38 -0.21
N ASP A 20 16.79 7.79 -0.42
CA ASP A 20 17.30 6.71 0.42
C ASP A 20 17.60 7.19 1.84
N GLN A 21 18.14 8.40 2.00
CA GLN A 21 18.34 9.04 3.30
C GLN A 21 17.00 9.31 4.01
N GLN A 22 15.98 9.77 3.28
CA GLN A 22 14.63 9.92 3.84
C GLN A 22 14.02 8.58 4.24
N ARG A 23 14.20 7.53 3.44
CA ARG A 23 13.73 6.18 3.78
C ARG A 23 14.40 5.67 5.06
N ALA A 24 15.71 5.86 5.19
CA ALA A 24 16.49 5.44 6.34
C ALA A 24 16.12 6.20 7.64
N SER A 25 15.60 7.42 7.53
CA SER A 25 15.17 8.21 8.70
C SER A 25 13.68 8.01 9.04
N TYR A 26 12.77 8.12 8.06
CA TYR A 26 11.34 8.02 8.31
C TYR A 26 10.82 6.58 8.48
N GLY A 27 11.52 5.59 7.92
CA GLY A 27 11.18 4.18 8.09
C GLY A 27 11.18 3.77 9.58
N PRO A 28 12.33 3.88 10.29
CA PRO A 28 12.41 3.56 11.72
C PRO A 28 11.41 4.32 12.58
N LEU A 29 11.22 5.63 12.34
CA LEU A 29 10.19 6.40 13.03
C LEU A 29 8.79 5.81 12.86
N THR A 30 8.46 5.35 11.64
CA THR A 30 7.14 4.76 11.36
C THR A 30 6.99 3.38 12.02
N GLU A 31 8.08 2.61 12.13
CA GLU A 31 8.09 1.35 12.89
C GLU A 31 7.87 1.59 14.39
N ASP A 32 8.55 2.57 14.99
CA ASP A 32 8.34 2.94 16.40
C ASP A 32 6.86 3.32 16.65
N VAL A 33 6.25 4.08 15.74
CA VAL A 33 4.82 4.44 15.82
C VAL A 33 3.92 3.20 15.65
N ARG A 34 4.27 2.27 14.75
CA ARG A 34 3.52 1.03 14.55
C ARG A 34 3.51 0.16 15.81
N GLU A 35 4.66 0.03 16.48
CA GLU A 35 4.76 -0.65 17.76
C GLU A 35 3.88 0.03 18.83
N LEU A 36 3.92 1.36 18.90
CA LEU A 36 3.10 2.13 19.84
C LEU A 36 1.59 1.99 19.58
N ILE A 37 1.14 1.90 18.31
CA ILE A 37 -0.27 1.64 17.97
C ILE A 37 -0.71 0.30 18.57
N GLN A 38 0.11 -0.73 18.44
CA GLN A 38 -0.19 -2.04 19.02
C GLN A 38 -0.15 -2.01 20.55
N LEU A 39 0.86 -1.36 21.16
CA LEU A 39 0.97 -1.25 22.61
C LEU A 39 -0.19 -0.46 23.22
N ALA A 40 -0.68 0.59 22.55
CA ALA A 40 -1.84 1.37 23.00
C ALA A 40 -3.11 0.50 23.12
N LEU A 41 -3.24 -0.54 22.30
CA LEU A 41 -4.33 -1.52 22.38
C LEU A 41 -4.15 -2.51 23.53
N GLN A 42 -2.91 -2.89 23.85
CA GLN A 42 -2.62 -4.07 24.68
C GLN A 42 -2.10 -3.76 26.09
N THR A 43 -1.64 -2.53 26.34
CA THR A 43 -1.01 -2.15 27.60
C THR A 43 -1.93 -2.31 28.80
N ARG A 44 -1.34 -2.64 29.95
CA ARG A 44 -2.01 -2.82 31.24
C ARG A 44 -1.28 -2.10 32.38
N VAL A 45 -0.40 -1.16 32.03
CA VAL A 45 0.31 -0.32 33.00
C VAL A 45 -0.69 0.56 33.76
N ASP A 46 -0.26 1.09 34.91
CA ASP A 46 -1.12 1.94 35.73
C ASP A 46 -1.30 3.36 35.16
N ALA A 47 -2.13 4.15 35.83
CA ALA A 47 -2.47 5.50 35.38
C ALA A 47 -1.27 6.46 35.36
N ASP A 48 -0.29 6.27 36.24
CA ASP A 48 0.90 7.13 36.33
C ASP A 48 1.82 6.88 35.15
N ASP A 49 2.04 5.61 34.79
CA ASP A 49 2.81 5.25 33.60
C ASP A 49 2.09 5.64 32.29
N VAL A 50 0.76 5.56 32.24
CA VAL A 50 -0.02 6.11 31.10
C VAL A 50 0.20 7.62 30.99
N ALA A 51 0.19 8.36 32.09
CA ALA A 51 0.41 9.81 32.07
C ALA A 51 1.82 10.16 31.55
N ARG A 52 2.86 9.46 32.03
CA ARG A 52 4.24 9.62 31.57
C ARG A 52 4.41 9.29 30.09
N ALA A 53 3.80 8.20 29.61
CA ALA A 53 3.82 7.87 28.18
C ALA A 53 3.18 8.98 27.32
N ARG A 54 2.08 9.57 27.79
CA ARG A 54 1.44 10.70 27.09
C ARG A 54 2.30 11.95 27.05
N GLU A 55 3.09 12.23 28.07
CA GLU A 55 4.07 13.33 28.07
C GLU A 55 5.13 13.12 26.98
N HIS A 56 5.67 11.90 26.86
CA HIS A 56 6.62 11.57 25.79
C HIS A 56 6.00 11.69 24.40
N LEU A 57 4.75 11.24 24.22
CA LEU A 57 4.02 11.40 22.96
C LEU A 57 3.74 12.88 22.64
N ALA A 58 3.47 13.71 23.65
CA ALA A 58 3.30 15.15 23.46
C ALA A 58 4.62 15.82 23.03
N ALA A 59 5.75 15.48 23.67
CA ALA A 59 7.05 15.97 23.26
C ALA A 59 7.43 15.54 21.82
N ALA A 60 7.16 14.28 21.47
CA ALA A 60 7.37 13.79 20.10
C ALA A 60 6.50 14.56 19.10
N ARG A 61 5.23 14.81 19.42
CA ARG A 61 4.32 15.62 18.61
C ARG A 61 4.86 17.03 18.37
N GLU A 62 5.30 17.72 19.41
CA GLU A 62 5.87 19.07 19.30
C GLU A 62 7.10 19.14 18.39
N ILE A 63 7.88 18.06 18.30
CA ILE A 63 9.03 17.97 17.40
C ILE A 63 8.57 17.73 15.96
N LEU A 64 7.69 16.74 15.76
CA LEU A 64 7.25 16.30 14.43
C LEU A 64 6.32 17.31 13.74
N GLU A 65 5.62 18.15 14.50
CA GLU A 65 4.74 19.19 13.95
C GLU A 65 5.50 20.47 13.51
N ARG A 66 6.81 20.58 13.77
CA ARG A 66 7.61 21.77 13.41
C ARG A 66 7.70 22.02 11.90
N ASP A 67 7.76 20.93 11.13
CA ASP A 67 7.81 20.96 9.68
C ASP A 67 7.08 19.75 9.14
N ARG A 68 5.91 19.99 8.54
CA ARG A 68 5.01 18.96 8.03
C ARG A 68 4.27 19.48 6.81
N GLU A 69 3.84 18.53 6.00
CA GLU A 69 2.96 18.79 4.87
C GLU A 69 1.55 19.13 5.35
N ASP A 70 0.90 20.10 4.70
CA ASP A 70 -0.52 20.37 4.86
C ASP A 70 -1.33 19.57 3.83
N GLY A 71 -2.34 18.83 4.30
CA GLY A 71 -3.22 18.04 3.43
C GLY A 71 -2.70 16.61 3.14
N PRO A 72 -3.19 15.97 2.05
CA PRO A 72 -2.85 14.58 1.74
C PRO A 72 -1.41 14.45 1.22
N TYR A 73 -0.74 13.32 1.53
CA TYR A 73 0.64 13.07 1.08
C TYR A 73 0.79 12.97 -0.45
N GLY A 74 -0.22 12.44 -1.14
CA GLY A 74 -0.21 12.24 -2.59
C GLY A 74 0.70 11.11 -3.07
N THR A 75 1.10 11.19 -4.34
CA THR A 75 2.12 10.36 -4.98
C THR A 75 3.32 11.25 -5.29
N ARG A 76 4.51 10.82 -4.89
CA ARG A 76 5.74 11.55 -5.20
C ARG A 76 6.60 10.80 -6.19
N PHE A 77 7.33 11.52 -7.01
CA PHE A 77 8.32 10.95 -7.91
C PHE A 77 9.47 11.94 -8.09
N ASN A 78 10.58 11.47 -8.64
CA ASN A 78 11.71 12.31 -9.02
C ASN A 78 12.04 12.15 -10.51
N ASP A 79 13.07 12.86 -10.95
CA ASP A 79 13.51 12.88 -12.35
C ASP A 79 14.03 11.52 -12.85
N SER A 80 14.48 10.62 -11.94
CA SER A 80 14.86 9.24 -12.31
C SER A 80 13.65 8.31 -12.47
N GLY A 81 12.43 8.78 -12.18
CA GLY A 81 11.20 8.00 -12.27
C GLY A 81 10.91 7.14 -11.04
N ARG A 82 11.57 7.38 -9.90
CA ARG A 82 11.33 6.63 -8.67
C ARG A 82 10.05 7.10 -7.97
N PHE A 83 9.00 6.30 -8.06
CA PHE A 83 7.71 6.57 -7.43
C PHE A 83 7.70 6.24 -5.93
N ARG A 84 6.99 7.07 -5.14
CA ARG A 84 6.81 6.95 -3.70
C ARG A 84 5.35 7.17 -3.32
N ASN A 85 4.70 6.10 -2.87
CA ASN A 85 3.35 6.12 -2.32
C ASN A 85 3.38 5.98 -0.79
N TRP A 86 4.29 6.70 -0.11
CA TRP A 86 4.58 6.47 1.30
C TRP A 86 3.41 6.73 2.26
N GLY A 87 2.38 7.47 1.85
CA GLY A 87 1.14 7.64 2.61
C GLY A 87 0.07 6.57 2.38
N ASN A 88 0.25 5.65 1.43
CA ASN A 88 -0.75 4.64 1.07
C ASN A 88 -1.12 3.75 2.28
N ALA A 89 -2.41 3.41 2.40
CA ALA A 89 -2.94 2.70 3.56
C ALA A 89 -2.54 1.21 3.66
N ALA A 90 -2.08 0.61 2.57
CA ALA A 90 -1.68 -0.79 2.51
C ALA A 90 -0.15 -0.97 2.43
N ILE A 91 0.55 -0.13 1.67
CA ILE A 91 2.00 -0.25 1.36
C ILE A 91 2.85 0.96 1.81
N GLY A 92 2.25 1.93 2.50
CA GLY A 92 2.90 3.21 2.77
C GLY A 92 4.01 3.11 3.80
N LEU A 93 5.26 3.39 3.38
CA LEU A 93 6.43 3.47 4.28
C LEU A 93 6.22 4.43 5.46
N ARG A 94 5.52 5.54 5.25
CA ARG A 94 5.22 6.56 6.27
C ARG A 94 3.82 6.42 6.86
N ASN A 95 3.19 5.26 6.65
CA ASN A 95 1.87 4.95 7.18
C ASN A 95 1.97 3.78 8.15
N ALA A 96 1.92 4.08 9.46
CA ALA A 96 2.12 3.07 10.50
C ALA A 96 1.03 1.97 10.52
N ILE A 97 -0.13 2.18 9.87
CA ILE A 97 -1.16 1.15 9.72
C ILE A 97 -0.98 0.28 8.47
N ALA A 98 -0.09 0.62 7.54
CA ALA A 98 0.16 -0.18 6.34
C ALA A 98 0.89 -1.50 6.70
N PRO A 99 0.31 -2.67 6.38
CA PRO A 99 0.91 -3.96 6.75
C PRO A 99 1.71 -4.63 5.62
N ILE A 100 1.59 -4.16 4.37
CA ILE A 100 2.35 -4.73 3.25
C ILE A 100 3.71 -4.01 3.20
N GLY A 101 4.77 -4.80 3.41
CA GLY A 101 6.14 -4.36 3.22
C GLY A 101 6.59 -4.59 1.78
N ASP A 102 7.56 -5.49 1.63
CA ASP A 102 8.13 -5.80 0.32
C ASP A 102 7.14 -6.60 -0.55
N ILE A 103 7.02 -6.15 -1.79
CA ILE A 103 6.27 -6.84 -2.85
C ILE A 103 7.29 -7.55 -3.73
N HIS A 104 7.06 -8.83 -3.95
CA HIS A 104 7.86 -9.69 -4.80
C HIS A 104 7.11 -10.02 -6.07
N GLU A 105 7.86 -10.32 -7.12
CA GLU A 105 7.33 -10.77 -8.41
C GLU A 105 8.16 -11.95 -8.95
N ASP A 106 7.56 -12.74 -9.82
CA ASP A 106 8.23 -13.79 -10.59
C ASP A 106 8.07 -13.60 -12.09
N ASP A 107 8.82 -14.39 -12.86
CA ASP A 107 8.80 -14.35 -14.34
C ASP A 107 7.44 -14.74 -14.94
N ASP A 108 6.59 -15.43 -14.16
CA ASP A 108 5.23 -15.82 -14.56
C ASP A 108 4.20 -14.69 -14.31
N GLY A 109 4.63 -13.53 -13.82
CA GLY A 109 3.80 -12.37 -13.54
C GLY A 109 2.94 -12.51 -12.27
N ARG A 110 3.32 -13.42 -11.36
CA ARG A 110 2.76 -13.43 -10.01
C ARG A 110 3.38 -12.33 -9.19
N VAL A 111 2.56 -11.72 -8.35
CA VAL A 111 2.96 -10.67 -7.42
C VAL A 111 2.46 -11.05 -6.03
N TRP A 112 3.34 -11.04 -5.03
CA TRP A 112 2.95 -11.41 -3.67
C TRP A 112 3.69 -10.60 -2.60
N ALA A 113 3.14 -10.64 -1.40
CA ALA A 113 3.77 -10.17 -0.18
C ALA A 113 3.50 -11.16 0.97
N ASP A 114 4.54 -11.42 1.75
CA ASP A 114 4.42 -12.11 3.04
C ASP A 114 4.23 -11.05 4.13
N ILE A 115 3.16 -11.19 4.90
CA ILE A 115 2.75 -10.20 5.91
C ILE A 115 2.50 -10.86 7.25
N HIS A 116 2.56 -10.06 8.31
CA HIS A 116 2.14 -10.45 9.65
C HIS A 116 1.07 -9.48 10.16
N LEU A 117 -0.18 -9.95 10.31
CA LEU A 117 -1.27 -9.13 10.80
C LEU A 117 -1.48 -9.36 12.30
N GLY A 118 -1.08 -8.38 13.10
CA GLY A 118 -1.31 -8.35 14.55
C GLY A 118 -2.72 -7.86 14.95
N PRO A 119 -2.99 -7.74 16.26
CA PRO A 119 -4.31 -7.39 16.81
C PRO A 119 -4.88 -6.04 16.36
N VAL A 120 -4.04 -5.11 15.88
CA VAL A 120 -4.49 -3.83 15.31
C VAL A 120 -5.41 -4.02 14.10
N TYR A 121 -5.32 -5.16 13.41
CA TYR A 121 -6.11 -5.50 12.23
C TYR A 121 -7.30 -6.44 12.53
N GLU A 122 -7.54 -6.72 13.80
CA GLU A 122 -8.57 -7.66 14.26
C GLU A 122 -9.97 -7.12 13.95
N GLY A 123 -10.87 -8.01 13.53
CA GLY A 123 -12.30 -7.74 13.42
C GLY A 123 -13.06 -8.69 14.34
N PRO A 124 -13.42 -9.90 13.87
CA PRO A 124 -13.87 -10.95 14.76
C PRO A 124 -12.72 -11.41 15.68
N ALA A 125 -13.05 -11.85 16.89
CA ALA A 125 -12.07 -12.33 17.87
C ALA A 125 -11.08 -13.35 17.25
N GLY A 126 -9.79 -13.06 17.33
CA GLY A 126 -8.65 -13.83 16.80
C GLY A 126 -8.47 -13.79 15.28
N HIS A 127 -9.23 -12.97 14.56
CA HIS A 127 -9.27 -12.99 13.09
C HIS A 127 -9.22 -11.60 12.47
N VAL A 128 -8.60 -11.52 11.29
CA VAL A 128 -8.48 -10.28 10.51
C VAL A 128 -9.86 -9.75 10.13
N HIS A 129 -10.05 -8.44 10.26
CA HIS A 129 -11.27 -7.79 9.80
C HIS A 129 -11.44 -7.98 8.28
N GLY A 130 -12.65 -8.31 7.82
CA GLY A 130 -12.91 -8.54 6.40
C GLY A 130 -12.55 -7.32 5.52
N GLY A 131 -12.83 -6.11 6.00
CA GLY A 131 -12.42 -4.87 5.34
C GLY A 131 -10.90 -4.70 5.21
N VAL A 132 -10.10 -5.22 6.15
CA VAL A 132 -8.63 -5.23 6.00
C VAL A 132 -8.24 -6.22 4.91
N SER A 133 -8.84 -7.41 4.87
CA SER A 133 -8.62 -8.36 3.76
C SER A 133 -8.96 -7.74 2.40
N ALA A 134 -10.04 -6.95 2.33
CA ALA A 134 -10.42 -6.22 1.12
C ALA A 134 -9.38 -5.17 0.70
N LEU A 135 -8.88 -4.37 1.65
CA LEU A 135 -7.82 -3.39 1.42
C LEU A 135 -6.56 -4.04 0.84
N LEU A 136 -6.11 -5.15 1.43
CA LEU A 136 -4.91 -5.86 0.97
C LEU A 136 -5.07 -6.44 -0.42
N LEU A 137 -6.24 -7.01 -0.69
CA LEU A 137 -6.55 -7.58 -1.99
C LEU A 137 -6.61 -6.50 -3.07
N ASP A 138 -7.30 -5.39 -2.83
CA ASP A 138 -7.33 -4.24 -3.76
C ASP A 138 -5.93 -3.77 -4.12
N GLN A 139 -5.06 -3.59 -3.11
CA GLN A 139 -3.68 -3.16 -3.31
C GLN A 139 -2.88 -4.16 -4.16
N ILE A 140 -2.82 -5.45 -3.77
CA ILE A 140 -1.98 -6.43 -4.49
C ILE A 140 -2.48 -6.66 -5.92
N LEU A 141 -3.79 -6.60 -6.14
CA LEU A 141 -4.40 -6.77 -7.46
C LEU A 141 -4.01 -5.58 -8.36
N GLY A 142 -4.02 -4.37 -7.81
CA GLY A 142 -3.58 -3.16 -8.51
C GLY A 142 -2.09 -3.19 -8.83
N ASP A 143 -1.25 -3.66 -7.90
CA ASP A 143 0.18 -3.85 -8.15
C ASP A 143 0.44 -4.90 -9.23
N ALA A 144 -0.26 -6.04 -9.20
CA ALA A 144 -0.16 -7.06 -10.26
C ALA A 144 -0.55 -6.50 -11.64
N ALA A 145 -1.61 -5.69 -11.73
CA ALA A 145 -1.98 -5.01 -12.98
C ALA A 145 -0.87 -4.06 -13.46
N ARG A 146 -0.35 -3.22 -12.56
CA ARG A 146 0.69 -2.22 -12.86
C ARG A 146 2.00 -2.87 -13.28
N ILE A 147 2.50 -3.83 -12.51
CA ILE A 147 3.74 -4.59 -12.77
C ILE A 147 3.65 -5.29 -14.14
N SER A 148 2.49 -5.86 -14.44
CA SER A 148 2.23 -6.48 -15.75
C SER A 148 2.07 -5.47 -16.91
N GLY A 149 2.36 -4.17 -16.71
CA GLY A 149 2.27 -3.14 -17.75
C GLY A 149 0.86 -2.63 -18.07
N HIS A 150 -0.12 -2.94 -17.22
CA HIS A 150 -1.52 -2.58 -17.40
C HIS A 150 -2.10 -1.81 -16.20
N PRO A 151 -1.48 -0.67 -15.80
CA PRO A 151 -1.99 0.14 -14.70
C PRO A 151 -3.42 0.65 -14.98
N GLY A 152 -4.21 0.79 -13.92
CA GLY A 152 -5.56 1.30 -14.02
C GLY A 152 -6.17 1.58 -12.66
N MET A 153 -7.28 2.31 -12.65
CA MET A 153 -8.06 2.57 -11.44
C MET A 153 -8.96 1.37 -11.17
N THR A 154 -9.16 1.00 -9.90
CA THR A 154 -10.13 -0.03 -9.52
C THR A 154 -11.52 0.35 -10.02
N GLY A 155 -12.06 -0.43 -10.96
CA GLY A 155 -13.43 -0.30 -11.45
C GLY A 155 -14.39 -1.23 -10.72
N THR A 156 -13.95 -2.45 -10.41
CA THR A 156 -14.75 -3.42 -9.65
C THR A 156 -13.84 -4.34 -8.85
N LEU A 157 -14.25 -4.64 -7.62
CA LEU A 157 -13.59 -5.61 -6.74
C LEU A 157 -14.63 -6.60 -6.22
N THR A 158 -14.46 -7.88 -6.55
CA THR A 158 -15.31 -8.98 -6.06
C THR A 158 -14.53 -9.81 -5.07
N ILE A 159 -15.07 -10.00 -3.86
CA ILE A 159 -14.37 -10.72 -2.78
C ILE A 159 -15.22 -11.90 -2.31
N ARG A 160 -14.57 -13.06 -2.10
CA ARG A 160 -15.17 -14.27 -1.54
C ARG A 160 -14.39 -14.73 -0.31
N TYR A 161 -15.00 -14.60 0.86
CA TYR A 161 -14.46 -15.13 2.13
C TYR A 161 -14.77 -16.63 2.22
N ARG A 162 -13.72 -17.48 2.16
CA ARG A 162 -13.83 -18.94 2.14
C ARG A 162 -13.81 -19.54 3.55
N LYS A 163 -12.92 -19.04 4.39
CA LYS A 163 -12.82 -19.33 5.83
C LYS A 163 -12.42 -18.06 6.56
N ARG A 164 -12.45 -18.09 7.88
CA ARG A 164 -11.93 -16.98 8.68
C ARG A 164 -10.42 -16.86 8.46
N THR A 165 -9.92 -15.63 8.39
CA THR A 165 -8.48 -15.36 8.26
C THR A 165 -7.90 -15.16 9.66
N PRO A 166 -7.07 -16.08 10.19
CA PRO A 166 -6.47 -15.89 11.50
C PRO A 166 -5.52 -14.68 11.50
N LEU A 167 -5.33 -14.05 12.66
CA LEU A 167 -4.20 -13.15 12.87
C LEU A 167 -2.87 -13.93 12.76
N GLY A 168 -1.79 -13.25 12.42
CA GLY A 168 -0.46 -13.83 12.28
C GLY A 168 0.09 -13.80 10.86
N ALA A 169 0.92 -14.79 10.52
CA ALA A 169 1.59 -14.88 9.22
C ALA A 169 0.61 -15.26 8.11
N LEU A 170 0.58 -14.46 7.04
CA LEU A 170 -0.28 -14.63 5.88
C LEU A 170 0.51 -14.30 4.61
N ARG A 171 0.07 -14.88 3.48
CA ARG A 171 0.51 -14.47 2.15
C ARG A 171 -0.64 -13.83 1.39
N VAL A 172 -0.36 -12.70 0.76
CA VAL A 172 -1.27 -12.02 -0.17
C VAL A 172 -0.66 -12.12 -1.56
N GLU A 173 -1.39 -12.69 -2.52
CA GLU A 173 -0.88 -12.98 -3.87
C GLU A 173 -1.91 -12.60 -4.93
N ALA A 174 -1.45 -12.06 -6.06
CA ALA A 174 -2.26 -11.81 -7.24
C ALA A 174 -1.48 -12.06 -8.54
N LYS A 175 -2.21 -12.20 -9.63
CA LYS A 175 -1.67 -12.26 -11.00
C LYS A 175 -2.67 -11.71 -12.00
N LEU A 176 -2.15 -11.12 -13.09
CA LEU A 176 -2.98 -10.74 -14.22
C LEU A 176 -3.57 -12.01 -14.86
N ASP A 177 -4.89 -12.00 -15.08
CA ASP A 177 -5.61 -13.10 -15.75
C ASP A 177 -5.73 -12.82 -17.25
N ARG A 178 -6.23 -11.63 -17.61
CA ARG A 178 -6.43 -11.22 -19.01
C ARG A 178 -6.62 -9.71 -19.14
N VAL A 179 -6.51 -9.22 -20.38
CA VAL A 179 -6.72 -7.82 -20.74
C VAL A 179 -7.74 -7.73 -21.87
N GLU A 180 -8.72 -6.83 -21.74
CA GLU A 180 -9.69 -6.51 -22.78
C GLU A 180 -9.81 -5.00 -22.97
N GLY A 181 -9.23 -4.51 -24.07
CA GLY A 181 -9.15 -3.07 -24.34
C GLY A 181 -8.44 -2.35 -23.19
N ARG A 182 -9.17 -1.47 -22.49
CA ARG A 182 -8.63 -0.70 -21.35
C ARG A 182 -8.78 -1.39 -19.99
N LYS A 183 -9.29 -2.63 -19.95
CA LYS A 183 -9.59 -3.34 -18.71
C LYS A 183 -8.55 -4.44 -18.47
N ALA A 184 -7.87 -4.39 -17.34
CA ALA A 184 -7.07 -5.49 -16.81
C ALA A 184 -7.90 -6.27 -15.79
N PHE A 185 -8.01 -7.58 -15.98
CA PHE A 185 -8.68 -8.50 -15.07
C PHE A 185 -7.62 -9.24 -14.28
N VAL A 186 -7.68 -9.15 -12.95
CA VAL A 186 -6.66 -9.68 -12.05
C VAL A 186 -7.34 -10.58 -11.05
N VAL A 187 -6.70 -11.69 -10.70
CA VAL A 187 -7.17 -12.62 -9.68
C VAL A 187 -6.16 -12.71 -8.55
N GLY A 188 -6.63 -12.88 -7.33
CA GLY A 188 -5.76 -12.92 -6.16
C GLY A 188 -6.41 -13.56 -4.94
N HIS A 189 -5.62 -13.74 -3.90
CA HIS A 189 -6.07 -14.37 -2.66
C HIS A 189 -5.20 -13.99 -1.46
N ILE A 190 -5.76 -14.23 -0.27
CA ILE A 190 -5.04 -14.27 1.01
C ILE A 190 -5.03 -15.71 1.49
N ALA A 191 -3.86 -16.23 1.85
CA ALA A 191 -3.68 -17.56 2.42
C ALA A 191 -3.00 -17.49 3.79
N ASP A 192 -3.43 -18.36 4.69
CA ASP A 192 -2.69 -18.73 5.89
C ASP A 192 -1.88 -20.03 5.60
N PRO A 193 -1.10 -20.56 6.55
CA PRO A 193 -0.34 -21.80 6.35
C PRO A 193 -1.19 -23.04 6.02
N GLU A 194 -2.50 -23.01 6.30
CA GLU A 194 -3.43 -24.11 6.01
C GLU A 194 -4.16 -23.93 4.67
N GLY A 195 -4.05 -22.77 4.03
CA GLY A 195 -4.55 -22.50 2.69
C GLY A 195 -5.36 -21.21 2.55
N ILE A 196 -6.13 -21.12 1.47
CA ILE A 196 -6.77 -19.87 1.05
C ILE A 196 -7.93 -19.49 1.99
N CYS A 197 -7.84 -18.30 2.59
CA CYS A 197 -8.86 -17.70 3.43
C CYS A 197 -9.83 -16.84 2.62
N VAL A 198 -9.32 -16.02 1.71
CA VAL A 198 -10.09 -15.04 0.94
C VAL A 198 -9.63 -15.06 -0.52
N LYS A 199 -10.57 -15.02 -1.47
CA LYS A 199 -10.27 -14.85 -2.90
C LYS A 199 -10.82 -13.53 -3.40
N ALA A 200 -10.18 -12.93 -4.39
CA ALA A 200 -10.70 -11.77 -5.09
C ALA A 200 -10.45 -11.79 -6.60
N GLU A 201 -11.34 -11.08 -7.30
CA GLU A 201 -11.24 -10.74 -8.72
C GLU A 201 -11.38 -9.22 -8.83
N GLY A 202 -10.43 -8.57 -9.51
CA GLY A 202 -10.39 -7.12 -9.70
C GLY A 202 -10.44 -6.76 -11.18
N ILE A 203 -11.16 -5.69 -11.51
CA ILE A 203 -11.18 -5.07 -12.84
C ILE A 203 -10.56 -3.69 -12.72
N PHE A 204 -9.39 -3.48 -13.32
CA PHE A 204 -8.67 -2.20 -13.34
C PHE A 204 -8.82 -1.55 -14.70
N ILE A 205 -9.18 -0.27 -14.72
CA ILE A 205 -9.51 0.46 -15.94
C ILE A 205 -8.49 1.57 -16.16
N ALA A 206 -7.74 1.50 -17.25
CA ALA A 206 -6.83 2.56 -17.65
C ALA A 206 -7.62 3.84 -17.98
N PRO A 207 -7.31 4.99 -17.34
CA PRO A 207 -7.92 6.27 -17.69
C PRO A 207 -7.63 6.65 -19.15
N ALA A 208 -8.52 7.43 -19.77
CA ALA A 208 -8.40 7.80 -21.19
C ALA A 208 -7.07 8.52 -21.50
N TRP A 209 -6.60 9.38 -20.60
CA TRP A 209 -5.34 10.12 -20.75
C TRP A 209 -4.10 9.20 -20.73
N MET A 210 -4.16 8.09 -19.98
CA MET A 210 -3.05 7.12 -19.87
C MET A 210 -2.93 6.28 -21.14
N VAL A 211 -4.06 5.97 -21.76
CA VAL A 211 -4.10 5.25 -23.05
C VAL A 211 -3.55 6.12 -24.18
N GLN A 212 -3.94 7.39 -24.23
CA GLN A 212 -3.45 8.34 -25.24
C GLN A 212 -1.93 8.53 -25.17
N GLN A 213 -1.34 8.56 -23.96
CA GLN A 213 0.11 8.61 -23.81
C GLN A 213 0.79 7.34 -24.34
N ARG A 214 0.28 6.14 -24.01
CA ARG A 214 0.82 4.88 -24.55
C ARG A 214 0.82 4.86 -26.08
N ASP A 215 -0.27 5.30 -26.70
CA ASP A 215 -0.40 5.31 -28.15
C ASP A 215 0.57 6.32 -28.80
N SER A 216 0.82 7.46 -28.15
CA SER A 216 1.78 8.48 -28.63
C SER A 216 3.26 8.03 -28.60
N PHE A 217 3.65 7.14 -27.68
CA PHE A 217 5.00 6.56 -27.64
C PHE A 217 5.20 5.46 -28.70
N THR A 218 4.13 4.80 -29.14
CA THR A 218 4.19 3.80 -30.22
C THR A 218 4.23 4.40 -31.63
N GLU A 219 3.97 5.71 -31.78
CA GLU A 219 4.02 6.42 -33.07
C GLU A 219 5.36 7.11 -33.37
N THR A 220 6.35 7.07 -32.48
CA THR A 220 7.69 7.58 -32.81
C THR A 220 8.46 6.52 -33.63
N PRO A 221 8.85 6.78 -34.89
CA PRO A 221 9.62 5.84 -35.68
C PRO A 221 10.95 5.57 -34.96
N ARG A 222 11.35 4.31 -34.84
CA ARG A 222 12.73 4.00 -34.42
C ARG A 222 13.67 4.62 -35.46
N PRO A 223 14.66 5.44 -35.06
CA PRO A 223 15.67 5.90 -36.00
C PRO A 223 16.41 4.69 -36.57
N GLU A 224 16.68 4.75 -37.88
CA GLU A 224 17.38 3.72 -38.67
C GLU A 224 18.77 3.37 -38.11
#